data_AF-A0A350LK78-F1
#
_entry.id   AF-A0A350LK78-F1
#
_cell.length_a   1.000
_cell.length_b   1.000
_cell.length_c   1.000
_cell.angle_alpha   90.00
_cell.angle_beta   90.00
_cell.angle_gamma   90.00
#
_symmetry.space_group_name_H-M   'P 1'
#
loop_
_entity.id
_entity.type
_entity.pdbx_description
1 polymer ?
#
loop_
_entity_poly.entity_id
_entity_poly.type
_entity_poly.pdbx_seq_one_letter_code
_entity_poly.pdbx_strand_id
1 'polypeptide(L)'
;MPQKKNPTSLEVVKGKGGFLAGYFVGIFGAMKSAPYTNAVDVTYEAPRHVFEALGEAIAATDLLAETVKTIHLHKDRMIQKALTNFCTITELANTLVRREGISFRAAHDILADIVNFMLTEGKTAEDITSQEVNRFFSEHVGRDSTITDEEISEGLDPVKNALGKITQGGSAPEEVKRQIQVLDDNIACDAAILEARRAKVKQAKIALEKAIDDILG
;
A
#
# COMPACT_ATOMS: atom_id res chain seq x y z
N MET A 1 -23.58 15.89 15.71
CA MET A 1 -23.66 14.42 15.67
C MET A 1 -22.59 13.84 16.58
N PRO A 2 -22.87 13.60 17.87
CA PRO A 2 -21.87 13.14 18.86
C PRO A 2 -21.13 11.84 18.50
N GLN A 3 -21.76 10.96 17.71
CA GLN A 3 -21.20 9.72 17.21
C GLN A 3 -20.28 9.87 15.99
N LYS A 4 -20.29 11.04 15.34
CA LYS A 4 -19.60 11.26 14.06
C LYS A 4 -18.11 11.49 14.29
N LYS A 5 -17.29 10.50 13.93
CA LYS A 5 -15.84 10.62 13.82
C LYS A 5 -15.47 10.76 12.34
N ASN A 6 -15.08 11.95 11.91
CA ASN A 6 -14.68 12.19 10.53
C ASN A 6 -13.21 11.84 10.34
N PRO A 7 -12.83 11.25 9.20
CA PRO A 7 -11.42 11.05 8.83
C PRO A 7 -10.81 12.36 8.30
N THR A 8 -11.02 13.48 9.01
CA THR A 8 -10.67 14.83 8.53
C THR A 8 -9.20 14.95 8.14
N SER A 9 -8.28 14.33 8.89
CA SER A 9 -6.87 14.36 8.54
C SER A 9 -6.59 13.72 7.17
N LEU A 10 -7.21 12.57 6.89
CA LEU A 10 -7.10 11.89 5.59
C LEU A 10 -7.78 12.68 4.46
N GLU A 11 -8.91 13.34 4.75
CA GLU A 11 -9.58 14.23 3.80
C GLU A 11 -8.70 15.42 3.42
N VAL A 12 -8.03 16.03 4.40
CA VAL A 12 -7.08 17.14 4.17
C VAL A 12 -5.88 16.67 3.36
N VAL A 13 -5.25 15.55 3.71
CA VAL A 13 -4.11 14.99 2.95
C VAL A 13 -4.50 14.73 1.50
N LYS A 14 -5.66 14.11 1.27
CA LYS A 14 -6.21 13.87 -0.07
C LYS A 14 -6.45 15.17 -0.84
N GLY A 15 -7.04 16.18 -0.17
CA GLY A 15 -7.29 17.50 -0.77
C GLY A 15 -6.00 18.21 -1.18
N LYS A 16 -4.99 18.23 -0.29
CA LYS A 16 -3.66 18.79 -0.58
C LYS A 16 -3.00 18.09 -1.78
N GLY A 17 -3.12 16.77 -1.90
CA GLY A 17 -2.64 16.02 -3.07
C GLY A 17 -3.23 16.54 -4.41
N GLY A 18 -4.51 16.90 -4.42
CA GLY A 18 -5.15 17.52 -5.58
C GLY A 18 -4.61 18.92 -5.90
N PHE A 19 -4.39 19.75 -4.88
CA PHE A 19 -3.78 21.08 -5.05
C PHE A 19 -2.35 21.00 -5.58
N LEU A 20 -1.54 20.06 -5.09
CA LEU A 20 -0.17 19.82 -5.57
C LEU A 20 -0.14 19.45 -7.06
N ALA A 21 -1.09 18.62 -7.51
CA ALA A 21 -1.25 18.33 -8.94
C ALA A 21 -1.62 19.60 -9.74
N GLY A 22 -2.48 20.47 -9.19
CA GLY A 22 -2.80 21.77 -9.79
C GLY A 22 -1.59 22.68 -9.92
N TYR A 23 -0.76 22.79 -8.88
CA TYR A 23 0.50 23.55 -8.95
C TYR A 23 1.42 23.02 -10.06
N PHE A 24 1.60 21.69 -10.14
CA PHE A 24 2.40 21.09 -11.22
C PHE A 24 1.87 21.45 -12.61
N VAL A 25 0.56 21.32 -12.84
CA VAL A 25 -0.06 21.65 -14.14
C VAL A 25 0.12 23.14 -14.47
N GLY A 26 -0.02 24.03 -13.48
CA GLY A 26 0.20 25.47 -13.66
C GLY A 26 1.64 25.80 -14.03
N ILE A 27 2.61 25.27 -13.28
CA ILE A 27 4.05 25.44 -13.54
C ILE A 27 4.41 24.92 -14.93
N PHE A 28 4.01 23.68 -15.23
CA PHE A 28 4.24 23.06 -16.55
C PHE A 28 3.60 23.86 -17.68
N GLY A 29 2.36 24.31 -17.50
CA GLY A 29 1.62 25.10 -18.47
C GLY A 29 2.27 26.44 -18.80
N ALA A 30 2.82 27.13 -17.79
CA ALA A 30 3.58 28.36 -17.99
C ALA A 30 4.89 28.12 -18.76
N MET A 31 5.56 27.00 -18.52
CA MET A 31 6.86 26.71 -19.14
C MET A 31 6.75 26.09 -20.55
N LYS A 32 5.70 25.33 -20.86
CA LYS A 32 5.66 24.47 -22.07
C LYS A 32 5.80 25.22 -23.40
N SER A 33 5.38 26.49 -23.43
CA SER A 33 5.34 27.31 -24.66
C SER A 33 6.45 28.35 -24.70
N ALA A 34 7.29 28.40 -23.67
CA ALA A 34 8.35 29.38 -23.58
C ALA A 34 9.49 29.03 -24.55
N PRO A 35 10.02 29.99 -25.32
CA PRO A 35 11.25 29.78 -26.07
C PRO A 35 12.42 29.48 -25.12
N TYR A 36 13.44 28.77 -25.61
CA TYR A 36 14.62 28.42 -24.80
C TYR A 36 15.53 29.63 -24.58
N THR A 37 15.08 30.54 -23.73
CA THR A 37 15.72 31.81 -23.38
C THR A 37 15.27 32.23 -21.97
N ASN A 38 15.80 33.34 -21.47
CA ASN A 38 15.26 33.99 -20.28
C ASN A 38 13.91 34.65 -20.64
N ALA A 39 12.82 33.97 -20.30
CA ALA A 39 11.46 34.42 -20.54
C ALA A 39 10.71 34.57 -19.22
N VAL A 40 9.89 35.64 -19.11
CA VAL A 40 9.21 36.04 -17.87
C VAL A 40 8.22 34.97 -17.38
N ASP A 41 7.57 34.27 -18.32
CA ASP A 41 6.72 33.12 -18.05
C ASP A 41 7.47 32.01 -17.29
N VAL A 42 8.75 31.78 -17.60
CA VAL A 42 9.60 30.78 -16.93
C VAL A 42 10.24 31.30 -15.65
N THR A 43 10.79 32.53 -15.64
CA THR A 43 11.59 33.00 -14.50
C THR A 43 10.79 33.63 -13.38
N TYR A 44 9.63 34.22 -13.70
CA TYR A 44 8.81 34.94 -12.71
C TYR A 44 7.48 34.24 -12.45
N GLU A 45 6.73 33.87 -13.51
CA GLU A 45 5.38 33.33 -13.33
C GLU A 45 5.37 31.84 -13.00
N ALA A 46 6.15 31.00 -13.68
CA ALA A 46 6.20 29.56 -13.39
C ALA A 46 6.57 29.25 -11.93
N PRO A 47 7.62 29.83 -11.31
CA PRO A 47 7.98 29.48 -9.94
C PRO A 47 7.09 30.12 -8.87
N ARG A 48 6.10 30.95 -9.24
CA ARG A 48 5.31 31.80 -8.33
C ARG A 48 4.76 31.06 -7.11
N HIS A 49 4.31 29.82 -7.29
CA HIS A 49 3.71 29.00 -6.24
C HIS A 49 4.58 27.84 -5.78
N VAL A 50 5.84 27.75 -6.19
CA VAL A 50 6.70 26.60 -5.85
C VAL A 50 6.91 26.48 -4.34
N PHE A 51 7.17 27.59 -3.64
CA PHE A 51 7.37 27.55 -2.19
C PHE A 51 6.07 27.22 -1.43
N GLU A 52 4.94 27.71 -1.91
CA GLU A 52 3.62 27.37 -1.36
C GLU A 52 3.33 25.87 -1.56
N ALA A 53 3.56 25.34 -2.76
CA ALA A 53 3.42 23.93 -3.07
C ALA A 53 4.33 23.06 -2.18
N LEU A 54 5.58 23.45 -1.95
CA LEU A 54 6.49 22.76 -1.05
C LEU A 54 5.98 22.77 0.40
N GLY A 55 5.50 23.92 0.88
CA GLY A 55 4.91 24.03 2.21
C GLY A 55 3.69 23.14 2.40
N GLU A 56 2.81 23.09 1.38
CA GLU A 56 1.63 22.23 1.36
C GLU A 56 2.00 20.74 1.34
N ALA A 57 3.04 20.36 0.60
CA ALA A 57 3.54 18.98 0.56
C ALA A 57 4.13 18.53 1.91
N ILE A 58 4.90 19.40 2.58
CA ILE A 58 5.43 19.14 3.92
C ILE A 58 4.27 18.97 4.91
N ALA A 59 3.33 19.93 4.93
CA ALA A 59 2.18 19.88 5.82
C ALA A 59 1.31 18.62 5.62
N ALA A 60 1.11 18.19 4.37
CA ALA A 60 0.40 16.95 4.05
C ALA A 60 1.15 15.71 4.57
N THR A 61 2.46 15.67 4.39
CA THR A 61 3.30 14.54 4.80
C THR A 61 3.36 14.44 6.33
N ASP A 62 3.55 15.56 7.03
CA ASP A 62 3.58 15.62 8.50
C ASP A 62 2.25 15.19 9.10
N LEU A 63 1.13 15.69 8.56
CA LEU A 63 -0.20 15.29 9.00
C LEU A 63 -0.48 13.81 8.77
N LEU A 64 -0.04 13.27 7.63
CA LEU A 64 -0.17 11.84 7.32
C LEU A 64 0.67 11.00 8.29
N ALA A 65 1.91 11.40 8.56
CA ALA A 65 2.80 10.71 9.49
C ALA A 65 2.19 10.62 10.89
N GLU A 66 1.67 11.73 11.42
CA GLU A 66 1.04 11.74 12.75
C GLU A 66 -0.29 10.97 12.76
N THR A 67 -1.05 11.02 11.67
CA THR A 67 -2.26 10.21 11.51
C THR A 67 -1.92 8.72 11.56
N VAL A 68 -0.94 8.27 10.78
CA VAL A 68 -0.51 6.85 10.73
C VAL A 68 0.04 6.40 12.08
N LYS A 69 0.84 7.24 12.74
CA LYS A 69 1.41 6.95 14.07
C LYS A 69 0.36 6.73 15.16
N THR A 70 -0.82 7.34 15.02
CA THR A 70 -1.87 7.31 16.04
C THR A 70 -3.07 6.41 15.67
N ILE A 71 -3.01 5.68 14.56
CA ILE A 71 -4.08 4.75 14.18
C ILE A 71 -4.25 3.65 15.22
N HIS A 72 -5.52 3.27 15.45
CA HIS A 72 -5.87 2.14 16.30
C HIS A 72 -6.43 1.03 15.41
N LEU A 73 -5.73 -0.10 15.34
CA LEU A 73 -6.14 -1.25 14.55
C LEU A 73 -7.01 -2.18 15.40
N HIS A 74 -8.22 -2.48 14.93
CA HIS A 74 -9.13 -3.40 15.59
C HIS A 74 -8.83 -4.83 15.14
N LYS A 75 -7.76 -5.43 15.68
CA LYS A 75 -7.21 -6.73 15.24
C LYS A 75 -8.27 -7.83 15.17
N ASP A 76 -9.09 -7.96 16.21
CA ASP A 76 -10.15 -8.98 16.24
C ASP A 76 -11.14 -8.80 15.09
N ARG A 77 -11.56 -7.56 14.82
CA ARG A 77 -12.46 -7.26 13.69
C ARG A 77 -11.79 -7.54 12.34
N MET A 78 -10.49 -7.29 12.22
CA MET A 78 -9.74 -7.59 10.99
C MET A 78 -9.68 -9.10 10.74
N ILE A 79 -9.35 -9.90 11.77
CA ILE A 79 -9.31 -11.37 11.69
C ILE A 79 -10.71 -11.91 11.38
N GLN A 80 -11.72 -11.49 12.12
CA GLN A 80 -13.11 -11.92 11.90
C GLN A 80 -13.60 -11.59 10.49
N LYS A 81 -13.21 -10.45 9.92
CA LYS A 81 -13.54 -10.13 8.54
C LYS A 81 -12.81 -11.00 7.53
N ALA A 82 -11.55 -11.34 7.76
CA ALA A 82 -10.78 -12.23 6.89
C ALA A 82 -11.23 -13.70 6.98
N LEU A 83 -11.77 -14.12 8.12
CA LEU A 83 -12.38 -15.44 8.31
C LEU A 83 -13.71 -15.54 7.56
N THR A 84 -14.59 -14.55 7.74
CA THR A 84 -15.97 -14.61 7.22
C THR A 84 -16.09 -14.21 5.75
N ASN A 85 -15.14 -13.45 5.20
CA ASN A 85 -15.13 -13.12 3.78
C ASN A 85 -14.38 -14.21 2.98
N PHE A 86 -14.47 -14.13 1.66
CA PHE A 86 -13.85 -15.13 0.77
C PHE A 86 -12.42 -14.76 0.34
N CYS A 87 -11.67 -13.94 1.11
CA CYS A 87 -10.32 -13.52 0.69
C CYS A 87 -9.29 -14.66 0.69
N THR A 88 -9.59 -15.77 1.37
CA THR A 88 -8.73 -16.96 1.45
C THR A 88 -9.03 -18.00 0.36
N ILE A 89 -10.07 -17.78 -0.46
CA ILE A 89 -10.52 -18.75 -1.47
C ILE A 89 -9.42 -19.11 -2.48
N THR A 90 -8.52 -18.17 -2.79
CA THR A 90 -7.40 -18.41 -3.70
C THR A 90 -6.41 -19.42 -3.13
N GLU A 91 -6.18 -19.46 -1.82
CA GLU A 91 -5.34 -20.53 -1.26
C GLU A 91 -6.09 -21.85 -1.26
N LEU A 92 -7.38 -21.88 -0.96
CA LEU A 92 -8.16 -23.10 -1.11
C LEU A 92 -8.07 -23.66 -2.54
N ALA A 93 -8.02 -22.79 -3.56
CA ALA A 93 -7.81 -23.20 -4.95
C ALA A 93 -6.44 -23.87 -5.13
N ASN A 94 -5.38 -23.26 -4.56
CA ASN A 94 -4.04 -23.85 -4.58
C ASN A 94 -3.99 -25.19 -3.83
N THR A 95 -4.74 -25.33 -2.73
CA THR A 95 -4.86 -26.59 -1.99
C THR A 95 -5.51 -27.66 -2.85
N LEU A 96 -6.60 -27.35 -3.57
CA LEU A 96 -7.22 -28.29 -4.52
C LEU A 96 -6.26 -28.68 -5.64
N VAL A 97 -5.50 -27.74 -6.21
CA VAL A 97 -4.47 -28.07 -7.21
C VAL A 97 -3.44 -29.04 -6.66
N ARG A 98 -2.90 -28.79 -5.46
CA ARG A 98 -1.87 -29.63 -4.83
C ARG A 98 -2.39 -31.01 -4.43
N ARG A 99 -3.61 -31.09 -3.89
CA ARG A 99 -4.20 -32.32 -3.34
C ARG A 99 -4.81 -33.19 -4.43
N GLU A 100 -5.55 -32.59 -5.34
CA GLU A 100 -6.35 -33.29 -6.34
C GLU A 100 -5.66 -33.38 -7.72
N GLY A 101 -4.53 -32.69 -7.90
CA GLY A 101 -3.76 -32.72 -9.14
C GLY A 101 -4.49 -32.11 -10.34
N ILE A 102 -5.46 -31.23 -10.10
CA ILE A 102 -6.23 -30.54 -11.14
C ILE A 102 -5.55 -29.24 -11.58
N SER A 103 -5.92 -28.74 -12.76
CA SER A 103 -5.45 -27.41 -13.20
C SER A 103 -5.98 -26.31 -12.28
N PHE A 104 -5.21 -25.22 -12.13
CA PHE A 104 -5.67 -24.05 -11.36
C PHE A 104 -6.96 -23.46 -11.93
N ARG A 105 -7.16 -23.50 -13.26
CA ARG A 105 -8.42 -23.05 -13.87
C ARG A 105 -9.60 -23.87 -13.37
N ALA A 106 -9.49 -25.20 -13.37
CA ALA A 106 -10.54 -26.06 -12.85
C ALA A 106 -10.81 -25.79 -11.36
N ALA A 107 -9.75 -25.66 -10.55
CA ALA A 107 -9.89 -25.33 -9.12
C ALA A 107 -10.59 -23.97 -8.91
N HIS A 108 -10.23 -22.97 -9.71
CA HIS A 108 -10.83 -21.64 -9.68
C HIS A 108 -12.32 -21.69 -10.03
N ASP A 109 -12.70 -22.40 -11.10
CA ASP A 109 -14.09 -22.50 -11.55
C ASP A 109 -14.96 -23.21 -10.50
N ILE A 110 -14.47 -24.31 -9.92
CA ILE A 110 -15.14 -25.03 -8.82
C ILE A 110 -15.38 -24.09 -7.63
N LEU A 111 -14.34 -23.35 -7.20
CA LEU A 111 -14.48 -22.46 -6.05
C LEU A 111 -15.33 -21.22 -6.34
N ALA A 112 -15.36 -20.74 -7.59
CA ALA A 112 -16.26 -19.66 -7.98
C ALA A 112 -17.73 -20.07 -7.80
N ASP A 113 -18.08 -21.29 -8.18
CA ASP A 113 -19.43 -21.83 -8.00
C ASP A 113 -19.77 -22.05 -6.52
N ILE A 114 -18.80 -22.53 -5.72
CA ILE A 114 -18.97 -22.64 -4.25
C ILE A 114 -19.22 -21.27 -3.64
N VAL A 115 -18.42 -20.24 -3.98
CA VAL A 115 -18.61 -18.89 -3.44
C VAL A 115 -19.96 -18.31 -3.83
N ASN A 116 -20.40 -18.51 -5.08
CA ASN A 116 -21.72 -18.09 -5.54
C ASN A 116 -22.85 -18.78 -4.76
N PHE A 117 -22.70 -20.08 -4.50
CA PHE A 117 -23.64 -20.85 -3.69
C PHE A 117 -23.69 -20.34 -2.26
N MET A 118 -22.54 -20.16 -1.61
CA MET A 118 -22.44 -19.63 -0.24
C MET A 118 -23.10 -18.26 -0.11
N LEU A 119 -22.85 -17.36 -1.05
CA LEU A 119 -23.45 -16.03 -1.07
C LEU A 119 -24.98 -16.10 -1.22
N THR A 120 -25.48 -16.99 -2.06
CA THR A 120 -26.93 -17.19 -2.27
C THR A 120 -27.62 -17.73 -1.02
N GLU A 121 -26.94 -18.61 -0.28
CA GLU A 121 -27.42 -19.19 0.98
C GLU A 121 -27.18 -18.30 2.21
N GLY A 122 -26.57 -17.11 2.04
CA GLY A 122 -26.23 -16.22 3.15
C GLY A 122 -25.14 -16.76 4.08
N LYS A 123 -24.29 -17.66 3.59
CA LYS A 123 -23.17 -18.29 4.28
C LYS A 123 -21.85 -17.55 4.03
N THR A 124 -20.85 -17.87 4.82
CA THR A 124 -19.51 -17.30 4.83
C THR A 124 -18.46 -18.30 4.34
N ALA A 125 -17.20 -17.88 4.24
CA ALA A 125 -16.12 -18.81 3.89
C ALA A 125 -15.93 -19.92 4.94
N GLU A 126 -16.17 -19.63 6.23
CA GLU A 126 -16.05 -20.63 7.32
C GLU A 126 -17.08 -21.77 7.21
N ASP A 127 -18.15 -21.55 6.46
CA ASP A 127 -19.22 -22.55 6.27
C ASP A 127 -18.91 -23.53 5.13
N ILE A 128 -17.78 -23.38 4.42
CA ILE A 128 -17.38 -24.28 3.33
C ILE A 128 -16.94 -25.63 3.92
N THR A 129 -17.64 -26.68 3.51
CA THR A 129 -17.37 -28.07 3.92
C THR A 129 -16.82 -28.91 2.77
N SER A 130 -16.20 -30.04 3.11
CA SER A 130 -15.75 -31.08 2.16
C SER A 130 -16.91 -31.63 1.33
N GLN A 131 -18.14 -31.67 1.88
CA GLN A 131 -19.32 -32.10 1.14
C GLN A 131 -19.68 -31.11 0.02
N GLU A 132 -19.66 -29.81 0.32
CA GLU A 132 -19.91 -28.77 -0.69
C GLU A 132 -18.79 -28.77 -1.72
N VAL A 133 -17.52 -28.86 -1.29
CA VAL A 133 -16.38 -28.98 -2.21
C VAL A 133 -16.52 -30.21 -3.11
N ASN A 134 -16.84 -31.39 -2.56
CA ASN A 134 -17.00 -32.61 -3.35
C ASN A 134 -18.13 -32.49 -4.37
N ARG A 135 -19.26 -31.87 -4.00
CA ARG A 135 -20.40 -31.66 -4.89
C ARG A 135 -19.97 -30.93 -6.16
N PHE A 136 -19.42 -29.71 -6.03
CA PHE A 136 -19.02 -28.92 -7.21
C PHE A 136 -17.79 -29.50 -7.91
N PHE A 137 -16.88 -30.12 -7.18
CA PHE A 137 -15.70 -30.77 -7.75
C PHE A 137 -16.09 -31.93 -8.67
N SER A 138 -17.01 -32.81 -8.24
CA SER A 138 -17.44 -33.96 -9.04
C SER A 138 -18.18 -33.55 -10.31
N GLU A 139 -18.97 -32.46 -10.26
CA GLU A 139 -19.63 -31.87 -11.42
C GLU A 139 -18.62 -31.38 -12.49
N HIS A 140 -17.48 -30.81 -12.06
CA HIS A 140 -16.46 -30.26 -12.96
C HIS A 140 -15.46 -31.30 -13.46
N VAL A 141 -15.07 -32.25 -12.61
CA VAL A 141 -13.92 -33.15 -12.84
C VAL A 141 -14.37 -34.57 -13.19
N GLY A 142 -15.62 -34.94 -12.88
CA GLY A 142 -16.16 -36.26 -13.17
C GLY A 142 -15.68 -37.37 -12.22
N ARG A 143 -15.15 -37.01 -11.05
CA ARG A 143 -14.77 -37.92 -9.96
C ARG A 143 -14.96 -37.24 -8.61
N ASP A 144 -15.05 -38.02 -7.53
CA ASP A 144 -15.07 -37.47 -6.17
C ASP A 144 -13.71 -36.87 -5.77
N SER A 145 -13.78 -35.82 -4.97
CA SER A 145 -12.69 -35.19 -4.24
C SER A 145 -12.36 -36.00 -2.99
N THR A 146 -11.09 -35.96 -2.59
CA THR A 146 -10.56 -36.63 -1.38
C THR A 146 -10.18 -35.64 -0.28
N ILE A 147 -10.38 -34.34 -0.53
CA ILE A 147 -10.07 -33.28 0.44
C ILE A 147 -10.94 -33.41 1.70
N THR A 148 -10.33 -33.21 2.86
CA THR A 148 -11.04 -33.28 4.16
C THR A 148 -11.45 -31.90 4.67
N ASP A 149 -12.36 -31.87 5.64
CA ASP A 149 -12.75 -30.63 6.32
C ASP A 149 -11.55 -29.94 7.00
N GLU A 150 -10.61 -30.72 7.54
CA GLU A 150 -9.38 -30.18 8.10
C GLU A 150 -8.55 -29.47 7.03
N GLU A 151 -8.35 -30.07 5.86
CA GLU A 151 -7.56 -29.45 4.77
C GLU A 151 -8.22 -28.19 4.21
N ILE A 152 -9.55 -28.16 4.17
CA ILE A 152 -10.32 -26.96 3.83
C ILE A 152 -10.13 -25.88 4.89
N SER A 153 -10.29 -26.24 6.17
CA SER A 153 -10.08 -25.32 7.29
C SER A 153 -8.67 -24.72 7.28
N GLU A 154 -7.64 -25.53 7.00
CA GLU A 154 -6.27 -25.06 6.86
C GLU A 154 -6.07 -24.12 5.66
N GLY A 155 -6.68 -24.44 4.51
CA GLY A 155 -6.64 -23.59 3.31
C GLY A 155 -7.39 -22.27 3.50
N LEU A 156 -8.40 -22.25 4.36
CA LEU A 156 -9.23 -21.07 4.64
C LEU A 156 -8.74 -20.25 5.83
N ASP A 157 -7.75 -20.71 6.60
CA ASP A 157 -7.18 -19.96 7.71
C ASP A 157 -6.42 -18.71 7.20
N PRO A 158 -6.93 -17.48 7.45
CA PRO A 158 -6.34 -16.26 6.92
C PRO A 158 -4.96 -15.96 7.53
N VAL A 159 -4.69 -16.42 8.75
CA VAL A 159 -3.41 -16.21 9.43
C VAL A 159 -2.36 -17.13 8.82
N LYS A 160 -2.64 -18.43 8.67
CA LYS A 160 -1.73 -19.35 7.97
C LYS A 160 -1.46 -18.86 6.54
N ASN A 161 -2.49 -18.40 5.85
CA ASN A 161 -2.38 -17.83 4.51
C ASN A 161 -1.42 -16.65 4.42
N ALA A 162 -1.58 -15.66 5.30
CA ALA A 162 -0.73 -14.49 5.33
C ALA A 162 0.72 -14.85 5.72
N LEU A 163 0.90 -15.70 6.72
CA LEU A 163 2.23 -16.04 7.23
C LEU A 163 2.99 -17.03 6.32
N GLY A 164 2.28 -17.78 5.46
CA GLY A 164 2.86 -18.74 4.52
C GLY A 164 3.51 -18.11 3.28
N LYS A 165 3.35 -16.80 3.05
CA LYS A 165 3.96 -16.08 1.91
C LYS A 165 5.42 -15.71 2.22
N ILE A 166 6.31 -16.70 2.09
CA ILE A 166 7.74 -16.62 2.48
C ILE A 166 8.68 -16.07 1.39
N THR A 167 8.20 -15.89 0.16
CA THR A 167 9.01 -15.35 -0.94
C THR A 167 9.31 -13.87 -0.73
N GLN A 168 10.32 -13.33 -1.41
CA GLN A 168 10.63 -11.90 -1.39
C GLN A 168 9.38 -11.03 -1.67
N GLY A 169 9.14 -10.03 -0.82
CA GLY A 169 7.95 -9.16 -0.86
C GLY A 169 6.69 -9.78 -0.21
N GLY A 170 6.79 -11.00 0.32
CA GLY A 170 5.69 -11.69 1.00
C GLY A 170 5.40 -11.16 2.41
N SER A 171 4.31 -11.68 2.99
CA SER A 171 3.78 -11.28 4.29
C SER A 171 4.24 -12.15 5.47
N ALA A 172 5.12 -13.12 5.25
CA ALA A 172 5.72 -13.90 6.33
C ALA A 172 6.51 -12.99 7.30
N PRO A 173 6.52 -13.26 8.63
CA PRO A 173 7.16 -12.38 9.61
C PRO A 173 8.63 -12.11 9.33
N GLU A 174 9.40 -13.13 8.94
CA GLU A 174 10.82 -12.98 8.64
C GLU A 174 11.05 -12.13 7.38
N GLU A 175 10.19 -12.26 6.37
CA GLU A 175 10.27 -11.43 5.17
C GLU A 175 9.84 -9.99 5.44
N VAL A 176 8.81 -9.77 6.26
CA VAL A 176 8.40 -8.42 6.69
C VAL A 176 9.52 -7.75 7.50
N LYS A 177 10.18 -8.47 8.42
CA LYS A 177 11.35 -7.97 9.15
C LYS A 177 12.49 -7.60 8.20
N ARG A 178 12.78 -8.45 7.20
CA ARG A 178 13.79 -8.16 6.18
C ARG A 178 13.44 -6.89 5.39
N GLN A 179 12.18 -6.72 5.00
CA GLN A 179 11.71 -5.51 4.30
C GLN A 179 11.84 -4.25 5.17
N ILE A 180 11.51 -4.34 6.47
CA ILE A 180 11.71 -3.23 7.43
C ILE A 180 13.20 -2.87 7.51
N GLN A 181 14.09 -3.84 7.63
CA GLN A 181 15.53 -3.58 7.66
C GLN A 181 16.03 -2.84 6.41
N VAL A 182 15.56 -3.25 5.22
CA VAL A 182 15.90 -2.57 3.97
C VAL A 182 15.41 -1.11 3.97
N LEU A 183 14.21 -0.86 4.51
CA LEU A 183 13.69 0.50 4.64
C LEU A 183 14.49 1.33 5.63
N ASP A 184 14.88 0.77 6.78
CA ASP A 184 15.70 1.45 7.78
C ASP A 184 17.08 1.82 7.21
N ASP A 185 17.71 0.92 6.45
CA ASP A 185 18.99 1.17 5.79
C ASP A 185 18.87 2.31 4.76
N ASN A 186 17.79 2.32 3.97
CA ASN A 186 17.52 3.39 3.01
C ASN A 186 17.29 4.74 3.70
N ILE A 187 16.51 4.76 4.79
CA ILE A 187 16.26 5.98 5.58
C ILE A 187 17.58 6.52 6.15
N ALA A 188 18.45 5.64 6.66
CA ALA A 188 19.76 6.04 7.18
C ALA A 188 20.64 6.64 6.07
N CYS A 189 20.63 6.06 4.87
CA CYS A 189 21.31 6.59 3.70
C CYS A 189 20.79 7.98 3.31
N ASP A 190 19.47 8.14 3.21
CA ASP A 190 18.83 9.41 2.86
C ASP A 190 19.13 10.50 3.90
N ALA A 191 19.13 10.15 5.19
CA ALA A 191 19.49 11.06 6.27
C ALA A 191 20.95 11.53 6.16
N ALA A 192 21.89 10.61 5.87
CA ALA A 192 23.30 10.95 5.67
C ALA A 192 23.49 11.88 4.46
N ILE A 193 22.79 11.62 3.35
CA ILE A 193 22.81 12.48 2.15
C ILE A 193 22.26 13.89 2.50
N LEU A 194 21.16 13.96 3.24
CA LEU A 194 20.56 15.23 3.65
C LEU A 194 21.51 16.05 4.53
N GLU A 195 22.11 15.43 5.54
CA GLU A 195 23.06 16.10 6.44
C GLU A 195 24.31 16.58 5.69
N ALA A 196 24.87 15.77 4.80
CA ALA A 196 25.99 16.18 3.96
C ALA A 196 25.65 17.41 3.09
N ARG A 197 24.45 17.44 2.49
CA ARG A 197 23.98 18.59 1.69
C ARG A 197 23.80 19.84 2.54
N ARG A 198 23.20 19.73 3.72
CA ARG A 198 23.04 20.84 4.67
C ARG A 198 24.38 21.39 5.13
N ALA A 199 25.32 20.52 5.49
CA ALA A 199 26.67 20.91 5.88
C ALA A 199 27.38 21.68 4.75
N LYS A 200 27.28 21.21 3.50
CA LYS A 200 27.84 21.90 2.34
C LYS A 200 27.28 23.31 2.15
N VAL A 201 25.96 23.48 2.25
CA VAL A 201 25.32 24.81 2.14
C VAL A 201 25.76 25.73 3.28
N LYS A 202 25.82 25.21 4.52
CA LYS A 202 26.27 25.97 5.69
C LYS A 202 27.73 26.43 5.55
N GLN A 203 28.62 25.54 5.12
CA GLN A 203 30.03 25.87 4.90
C GLN A 203 30.21 26.91 3.78
N ALA A 204 29.49 26.76 2.67
CA ALA A 204 29.53 27.74 1.58
C ALA A 204 29.07 29.13 2.05
N LYS A 205 28.01 29.19 2.88
CA LYS A 205 27.55 30.44 3.48
C LYS A 205 28.61 31.08 4.38
N ILE A 206 29.23 30.32 5.28
CA ILE A 206 30.30 30.81 6.17
C ILE A 206 31.49 31.33 5.35
N ALA A 207 31.88 30.61 4.29
CA ALA A 207 32.97 31.03 3.42
C ALA A 207 32.66 32.34 2.68
N LEU A 208 31.41 32.51 2.21
CA LEU A 208 30.94 33.74 1.58
C LEU A 208 30.96 34.92 2.56
N GLU A 209 30.42 34.73 3.77
CA GLU A 209 30.39 35.77 4.81
C GLU A 209 31.80 36.21 5.18
N LYS A 210 32.72 35.25 5.41
CA LYS A 210 34.13 35.56 5.65
C LYS A 210 34.77 36.34 4.50
N ALA A 211 34.54 35.94 3.26
CA ALA A 211 35.09 36.65 2.11
C ALA A 211 34.56 38.07 1.98
N ILE A 212 33.31 38.32 2.39
CA ILE A 212 32.73 39.67 2.45
C ILE A 212 33.42 40.48 3.55
N ASP A 213 33.59 39.92 4.75
CA ASP A 213 34.26 40.59 5.87
C ASP A 213 35.71 40.96 5.53
N ASP A 214 36.47 40.03 4.94
CA ASP A 214 37.85 40.24 4.50
C ASP A 214 37.97 41.38 3.46
N ILE A 215 36.92 41.67 2.69
CA ILE A 215 36.87 42.79 1.73
C ILE A 215 36.49 44.11 2.41
N LEU A 216 35.62 44.06 3.42
CA LEU A 216 35.07 45.26 4.07
C LEU A 216 35.98 45.82 5.17
N GLY A 217 36.86 45.01 5.77
CA GLY A 217 37.84 45.42 6.79
C GLY A 217 37.36 45.19 8.22
#